data_AF-A0A3S0RH18-F1
#
_entry.id   AF-A0A3S0RH18-F1
#
_cell.length_a   1.000
_cell.length_b   1.000
_cell.length_c   1.000
_cell.angle_alpha   90.00
_cell.angle_beta   90.00
_cell.angle_gamma   90.00
#
_symmetry.space_group_name_H-M   'P 1'
#
loop_
_entity.id
_entity.type
_entity.pdbx_description
1 polymer ?
#
loop_
_entity_poly.entity_id
_entity_poly.type
_entity_poly.pdbx_seq_one_letter_code
_entity_poly.pdbx_strand_id
1 'polypeptide(L)' 'MGYVSYQFETTFERSIEKLMFNVVLLILSGGWHKGPEKIIRDNIASLIREVGLEGILVGVPGEEMEVFLHDLKVLEIV' A
#
# COMPACT_ATOMS: atom_id res chain seq x y z
N MET A 1 30.86 -8.76 -13.15
CA MET A 1 29.93 -7.67 -12.81
C MET A 1 28.60 -7.98 -13.48
N GLY A 2 27.68 -8.61 -12.76
CA GLY A 2 26.36 -8.93 -13.30
C GLY A 2 25.53 -7.66 -13.33
N TYR A 3 25.27 -7.14 -14.53
CA TYR A 3 24.31 -6.07 -14.72
C TYR A 3 22.92 -6.67 -14.57
N VAL A 4 22.30 -6.45 -13.41
CA VAL A 4 20.86 -6.61 -13.26
C VAL A 4 20.24 -5.50 -14.09
N SER A 5 19.57 -5.85 -15.18
CA SER A 5 18.80 -4.89 -15.96
C SER A 5 17.74 -4.30 -15.04
N TYR A 6 17.94 -3.04 -14.66
CA TYR A 6 17.07 -2.25 -13.81
C TYR A 6 15.80 -1.87 -14.60
N GLN A 7 15.00 -2.87 -14.99
CA GLN A 7 13.68 -2.73 -15.61
C GLN A 7 12.60 -2.58 -14.54
N PHE A 8 12.89 -1.82 -13.47
CA PHE A 8 11.81 -1.19 -12.72
C PHE A 8 11.41 0.06 -13.51
N GLU A 9 10.41 -0.09 -14.37
CA GLU A 9 9.62 1.06 -14.81
C GLU A 9 9.23 1.83 -13.54
N THR A 10 9.64 3.09 -13.47
CA THR A 10 10.11 3.74 -12.24
C THR A 10 8.96 4.27 -11.37
N THR A 11 7.78 3.66 -11.44
CA THR A 11 6.56 4.12 -10.76
C THR A 11 5.58 2.96 -10.58
N PHE A 12 5.03 2.82 -9.38
CA PHE A 12 3.87 1.95 -9.16
C PHE A 12 2.69 2.51 -9.95
N GLU A 13 2.19 1.77 -10.93
CA GLU A 13 1.10 2.25 -11.81
C GLU A 13 -0.26 1.90 -11.23
N ARG A 14 -0.39 0.69 -10.65
CA ARG A 14 -1.66 0.17 -10.17
C ARG A 14 -1.98 0.76 -8.79
N SER A 15 -3.27 1.02 -8.53
CA SER A 15 -3.72 1.52 -7.23
C SER A 15 -3.36 0.57 -6.09
N ILE A 16 -3.41 -0.75 -6.31
CA ILE A 16 -3.02 -1.76 -5.33
C ILE A 16 -1.52 -1.70 -4.98
N GLU A 17 -0.66 -1.50 -5.98
CA GLU A 17 0.79 -1.38 -5.78
C GLU A 17 1.13 -0.13 -4.95
N LYS A 18 0.48 1.00 -5.25
CA LYS A 18 0.61 2.23 -4.48
C LYS A 18 0.13 2.06 -3.04
N LEU A 19 -1.00 1.37 -2.84
CA LEU A 19 -1.53 1.08 -1.51
C LEU A 19 -0.56 0.21 -0.71
N MET A 20 -0.14 -0.92 -1.29
CA MET A 20 0.81 -1.85 -0.66
C MET A 20 2.12 -1.16 -0.31
N PHE A 21 2.64 -0.31 -1.20
CA PHE A 21 3.87 0.43 -0.92
C PHE A 21 3.74 1.35 0.29
N ASN A 22 2.64 2.10 0.40
CA ASN A 22 2.40 2.93 1.60
C ASN A 22 2.21 2.09 2.86
N VAL A 23 1.55 0.94 2.77
CA VAL A 23 1.41 0.00 3.90
C VAL A 23 2.77 -0.52 4.36
N VAL A 24 3.64 -0.92 3.42
CA VAL A 24 5.01 -1.34 3.73
C VAL A 24 5.79 -0.20 4.40
N LEU A 25 5.68 1.04 3.88
CA LEU A 25 6.30 2.19 4.52
C LEU A 25 5.79 2.42 5.94
N LEU A 26 4.49 2.24 6.18
CA LEU A 26 3.89 2.36 7.52
C LEU A 26 4.51 1.34 8.48
N ILE A 27 4.59 0.07 8.06
CA ILE A 27 5.18 -1.02 8.85
C ILE A 27 6.67 -0.74 9.13
N LEU A 28 7.44 -0.40 8.09
CA LEU A 28 8.88 -0.12 8.22
C LEU A 28 9.16 1.12 9.07
N SER A 29 8.24 2.10 9.09
CA SER A 29 8.40 3.28 9.94
C SER A 29 8.32 2.95 11.43
N GLY A 30 7.68 1.83 11.81
CA GLY A 30 7.62 1.32 13.18
C GLY A 30 7.13 2.32 14.21
N GLY A 31 6.37 3.36 13.81
CA GLY A 31 5.97 4.47 14.68
C GLY A 31 7.12 5.33 15.21
N TRP A 32 8.33 5.23 14.64
CA TRP A 32 9.52 5.93 15.13
C TRP A 32 9.36 7.45 15.12
N HIS A 33 8.68 7.98 14.12
CA HIS A 33 8.42 9.41 13.97
C HIS A 33 6.96 9.68 13.58
N LYS A 34 6.25 10.41 14.45
CA LYS A 34 4.82 10.74 14.28
C LYS A 34 4.52 11.54 13.00
N GLY A 35 5.47 12.33 12.51
CA GLY A 35 5.31 13.11 11.28
C GLY A 35 5.19 12.22 10.04
N PRO A 36 6.24 11.43 9.71
CA PRO A 36 6.20 10.45 8.63
C PRO A 36 5.03 9.47 8.72
N GLU A 37 4.71 8.95 9.91
CA GLU A 37 3.57 8.05 10.09
C GLU A 37 2.25 8.70 9.67
N LYS A 38 2.00 9.94 10.15
CA LYS A 38 0.79 10.68 9.78
C LYS A 38 0.70 10.90 8.27
N ILE A 39 1.80 11.27 7.62
CA ILE A 39 1.85 11.48 6.17
C ILE A 39 1.50 10.19 5.42
N ILE A 40 2.07 9.06 5.84
CA ILE A 40 1.80 7.75 5.22
C ILE A 40 0.33 7.37 5.39
N ARG A 41 -0.23 7.53 6.59
CA ARG A 41 -1.67 7.28 6.85
C ARG A 41 -2.57 8.20 6.03
N ASP A 42 -2.23 9.48 5.93
CA ASP A 42 -2.96 10.47 5.13
C ASP A 42 -2.94 10.09 3.62
N ASN A 43 -1.80 9.61 3.11
CA ASN A 43 -1.67 9.13 1.73
C ASN A 43 -2.55 7.89 1.47
N ILE A 44 -2.53 6.92 2.38
CA ILE A 44 -3.39 5.72 2.31
C ILE A 44 -4.86 6.13 2.29
N ALA A 45 -5.27 7.00 3.20
CA ALA A 45 -6.65 7.49 3.28
C ALA A 45 -7.06 8.31 2.04
N SER A 46 -6.15 9.09 1.44
CA SER A 46 -6.43 9.78 0.17
C SER A 46 -6.67 8.78 -0.96
N LEU A 47 -5.78 7.79 -1.10
CA LEU A 47 -5.87 6.78 -2.15
C LEU A 47 -7.18 5.97 -2.05
N ILE A 48 -7.54 5.54 -0.83
CA ILE A 48 -8.80 4.81 -0.59
C ILE A 48 -10.02 5.69 -0.90
N ARG A 49 -9.99 6.99 -0.57
CA ARG A 49 -11.10 7.91 -0.88
C ARG A 49 -11.23 8.20 -2.38
N GLU A 50 -10.12 8.31 -3.10
CA GLU A 50 -10.11 8.64 -4.53
C GLU A 50 -10.58 7.48 -5.40
N VAL A 51 -10.12 6.25 -5.10
CA VAL A 51 -10.37 5.07 -5.95
C VAL A 51 -11.48 4.18 -5.38
N GLY A 52 -11.71 4.23 -4.06
CA GLY A 52 -12.54 3.26 -3.34
C GLY A 52 -11.76 1.97 -3.07
N LEU A 53 -11.96 1.38 -1.89
CA LEU A 53 -11.26 0.14 -1.50
C LEU A 53 -11.55 -1.01 -2.46
N GLU A 54 -12.81 -1.19 -2.86
CA GLU A 54 -13.21 -2.19 -3.85
C GLU A 54 -12.54 -1.97 -5.21
N GLY A 55 -12.43 -0.70 -5.64
CA GLY A 55 -11.75 -0.32 -6.89
C GLY A 55 -10.26 -0.61 -6.87
N ILE A 56 -9.61 -0.48 -5.70
CA ILE A 56 -8.21 -0.84 -5.52
C ILE A 56 -8.00 -2.36 -5.61
N LEU A 57 -8.96 -3.15 -5.13
CA LEU A 57 -8.88 -4.62 -5.04
C LEU A 57 -9.39 -5.33 -6.30
N VAL A 58 -9.78 -4.60 -7.34
CA VAL A 58 -10.21 -5.19 -8.62
C VAL A 58 -9.09 -6.07 -9.20
N GLY A 59 -9.43 -7.34 -9.46
CA GLY A 59 -8.50 -8.31 -10.04
C GLY A 59 -7.60 -9.02 -9.03
N VAL A 60 -7.72 -8.72 -7.73
CA VAL A 60 -7.09 -9.50 -6.66
C VAL A 60 -7.93 -10.78 -6.43
N PRO A 61 -7.32 -11.98 -6.40
CA PRO A 61 -8.01 -13.20 -6.04
C PRO A 61 -8.72 -13.09 -4.68
N GLY A 62 -9.88 -13.72 -4.53
CA GLY A 62 -10.70 -13.58 -3.32
C GLY A 62 -9.96 -13.94 -2.03
N GLU A 63 -9.18 -15.02 -2.05
CA GLU A 63 -8.38 -15.45 -0.89
C GLU A 63 -7.29 -14.44 -0.50
N GLU A 64 -6.58 -13.86 -1.48
CA GLU A 64 -5.56 -12.83 -1.24
C GLU A 64 -6.20 -11.52 -0.75
N MET A 65 -7.37 -11.18 -1.30
CA MET A 65 -8.14 -10.01 -0.91
C MET A 65 -8.61 -10.10 0.54
N GLU A 66 -9.13 -11.26 0.98
CA GLU A 66 -9.58 -11.47 2.35
C GLU A 66 -8.45 -11.31 3.36
N VAL A 67 -7.29 -11.92 3.07
CA VAL A 67 -6.08 -11.79 3.90
C VAL A 67 -5.63 -10.33 3.95
N PHE A 68 -5.55 -9.66 2.80
CA PHE A 68 -5.10 -8.28 2.76
C PHE A 68 -6.06 -7.33 3.50
N LEU A 69 -7.38 -7.51 3.37
CA LEU A 69 -8.37 -6.75 4.12
C LEU A 69 -8.27 -6.98 5.63
N HIS A 70 -8.01 -8.22 6.04
CA HIS A 70 -7.75 -8.53 7.44
C HIS A 70 -6.53 -7.75 7.96
N ASP A 71 -5.43 -7.73 7.20
CA ASP A 71 -4.21 -7.02 7.60
C ASP A 71 -4.41 -5.50 7.66
N LEU A 72 -5.17 -4.91 6.73
CA LEU A 72 -5.51 -3.50 6.78
C LEU A 72 -6.34 -3.13 8.03
N LYS A 73 -7.22 -4.03 8.49
CA LYS A 73 -7.97 -3.83 9.75
C LYS A 73 -7.05 -3.90 10.97
N VAL A 74 -6.10 -4.83 10.99
CA VAL A 74 -5.09 -4.91 12.07
C VAL A 74 -4.26 -3.64 12.16
N LEU A 75 -4.01 -2.98 11.03
CA LEU A 75 -3.29 -1.70 10.94
C LEU A 75 -4.16 -0.46 11.20
N GLU A 76 -5.45 -0.65 11.51
CA GLU A 76 -6.44 0.41 11.73
C GLU A 76 -6.55 1.38 10.53
N ILE A 77 -6.45 0.84 9.31
CA ILE A 77 -6.56 1.61 8.07
C ILE A 77 -8.01 1.67 7.57
N VAL A 78 -8.76 0.58 7.75
CA VAL A 78 -10.15 0.39 7.32
C VAL A 78 -11.02 -0.20 8.43
#